data_AF-A0A9P5YLD2-F1
#
_entry.id   AF-A0A9P5YLD2-F1
#
_cell.length_a   1.000
_cell.length_b   1.000
_cell.length_c   1.000
_cell.angle_alpha   90.00
_cell.angle_beta   90.00
_cell.angle_gamma   90.00
#
_symmetry.space_group_name_H-M   'P 1'
#
loop_
_entity.id
_entity.type
_entity.pdbx_description
1 polymer ?
#
loop_
_entity_poly.entity_id
_entity_poly.type
_entity_poly.pdbx_seq_one_letter_code
_entity_poly.pdbx_strand_id
1 'polypeptide(L)' 'PVIVKPSNYGKEYMKWWTSLQPRWRLSSRGSIIFTATEGDWEALRRPGVNGILSVLGSLFHWGTA' A
#
# COMPACT_ATOMS: atom_id res chain seq x y z
N PRO A 1 -7.49 -3.82 10.60
CA PRO A 1 -6.54 -3.47 11.70
C PRO A 1 -7.21 -2.48 12.66
N VAL A 2 -7.28 -2.81 13.95
CA VAL A 2 -7.74 -1.86 14.98
C VAL A 2 -6.62 -0.87 15.23
N ILE A 3 -6.86 0.41 14.94
CA ILE A 3 -5.85 1.46 15.09
C ILE A 3 -5.82 1.88 16.56
N VAL A 4 -4.87 1.33 17.33
CA VAL A 4 -4.76 1.59 18.78
C VAL A 4 -4.12 2.96 19.06
N LYS A 5 -3.24 3.44 18.17
CA LYS A 5 -2.59 4.75 18.26
C LYS A 5 -2.42 5.39 16.87
N PRO A 6 -3.00 6.58 16.62
CA PRO A 6 -2.86 7.29 15.34
C PRO A 6 -1.41 7.54 14.93
N SER A 7 -0.52 7.78 15.90
CA SER A 7 0.92 8.00 15.65
C SER A 7 1.66 6.79 15.06
N ASN A 8 1.15 5.57 15.28
CA ASN A 8 1.74 4.34 14.74
C ASN A 8 1.15 3.93 13.39
N TYR A 9 -0.03 4.45 13.06
CA TYR A 9 -0.77 4.07 11.87
C TYR A 9 0.08 4.23 10.60
N GLY A 10 0.78 5.36 10.45
CA GLY A 10 1.63 5.58 9.27
C GLY A 10 2.73 4.53 9.10
N LYS A 11 3.34 4.08 10.20
CA LYS A 11 4.37 3.02 10.16
C LYS A 11 3.77 1.66 9.80
N GLU A 12 2.63 1.32 10.37
CA GLU A 12 1.93 0.06 10.07
C GLU A 12 1.41 0.05 8.64
N TYR A 13 0.86 1.16 8.16
CA TYR A 13 0.45 1.35 6.78
C TYR A 13 1.63 1.17 5.82
N MET A 14 2.76 1.83 6.06
CA MET A 14 3.94 1.69 5.20
C MET A 14 4.50 0.26 5.22
N LYS A 15 4.45 -0.43 6.36
CA LYS A 15 4.85 -1.84 6.47
C LYS A 15 3.95 -2.75 5.61
N TRP A 16 2.64 -2.56 5.69
CA TRP A 16 1.67 -3.27 4.84
C TRP A 16 1.84 -2.93 3.36
N TRP A 17 1.99 -1.65 3.03
CA TRP A 17 2.18 -1.22 1.65
C TRP A 17 3.46 -1.79 1.04
N THR A 18 4.55 -1.84 1.81
CA THR A 18 5.82 -2.45 1.38
C THR A 18 5.69 -3.94 1.13
N SER A 19 4.92 -4.68 1.95
CA SER A 19 4.75 -6.12 1.78
C SER A 19 3.93 -6.51 0.55
N LEU A 20 3.14 -5.57 0.00
CA LEU A 20 2.42 -5.77 -1.25
C LEU A 20 3.28 -5.51 -2.48
N GLN A 21 4.39 -4.77 -2.38
CA GLN A 21 5.11 -4.32 -3.56
C GLN A 21 5.68 -5.48 -4.38
N PRO A 22 5.60 -5.41 -5.71
CA PRO A 22 6.27 -6.36 -6.58
C PRO A 22 7.79 -6.38 -6.33
N ARG A 23 8.42 -7.54 -6.55
CA ARG A 23 9.87 -7.71 -6.32
C ARG A 23 10.73 -6.70 -7.09
N TRP A 24 10.34 -6.36 -8.31
CA TRP A 24 11.05 -5.39 -9.16
C TRP A 24 11.02 -3.96 -8.59
N ARG A 25 10.10 -3.67 -7.66
CA ARG A 25 9.96 -2.38 -6.98
C ARG A 25 10.61 -2.36 -5.60
N LEU A 26 11.28 -3.44 -5.21
CA LEU A 26 11.99 -3.55 -3.93
C LEU A 26 13.50 -3.55 -4.16
N SER A 27 14.22 -2.79 -3.34
CA SER A 27 15.68 -2.87 -3.27
C SER A 27 16.13 -4.18 -2.64
N SER A 28 17.42 -4.49 -2.74
CA SER A 28 18.04 -5.60 -2.00
C SER A 28 17.88 -5.51 -0.48
N ARG A 29 17.54 -4.33 0.05
CA ARG A 29 17.27 -4.07 1.47
C ARG A 29 15.78 -4.10 1.82
N GLY A 30 14.90 -4.43 0.86
CA GLY A 30 13.45 -4.49 1.06
C GLY A 30 12.76 -3.13 1.15
N SER A 31 13.45 -2.04 0.78
CA SER A 31 12.85 -0.71 0.66
C SER A 31 12.21 -0.50 -0.70
N ILE A 32 11.13 0.30 -0.76
CA ILE A 32 10.45 0.62 -2.03
C ILE A 32 11.34 1.55 -2.87
N ILE A 33 11.55 1.18 -4.13
CA ILE A 33 12.19 2.02 -5.15
C ILE A 33 11.09 2.84 -5.83
N PHE A 34 10.87 4.08 -5.39
CA PHE A 34 9.76 4.91 -5.87
C PHE A 34 9.86 5.29 -7.36
N THR A 35 11.07 5.33 -7.91
CA THR A 35 11.33 5.66 -9.32
C THR A 35 11.10 4.47 -10.26
N ALA A 36 11.00 3.24 -9.75
CA ALA A 36 10.67 2.08 -10.55
C ALA A 36 9.15 2.03 -10.76
N THR A 37 8.71 2.29 -11.99
CA THR A 37 7.28 2.35 -12.37
C THR A 37 6.90 1.43 -13.53
N GLU A 38 7.88 0.97 -14.33
CA GLU A 38 7.67 0.27 -15.60
C GLU A 38 7.62 -1.27 -15.49
N GLY A 39 7.47 -1.83 -14.29
CA GLY A 39 7.35 -3.27 -14.10
C GLY A 39 5.90 -3.78 -14.12
N ASP A 40 5.75 -5.10 -14.06
CA ASP A 40 4.44 -5.74 -14.02
C ASP A 40 3.70 -5.50 -12.69
N TRP A 41 2.55 -4.84 -12.77
CA TRP A 41 1.69 -4.52 -11.63
C TRP A 41 0.58 -5.54 -11.38
N GLU A 42 0.44 -6.58 -12.20
CA GLU A 42 -0.60 -7.59 -12.02
C GLU A 42 -0.50 -8.31 -10.67
N ALA A 43 0.69 -8.35 -10.05
CA ALA A 43 0.85 -8.85 -8.68
C ALA A 43 0.01 -8.09 -7.62
N LEU A 44 -0.34 -6.82 -7.88
CA LEU A 44 -1.25 -6.03 -7.05
C LEU A 44 -2.72 -6.21 -7.44
N ARG A 45 -3.01 -6.81 -8.60
CA ARG A 45 -4.36 -7.13 -9.08
C ARG A 45 -4.88 -8.35 -8.32
N ARG A 46 -5.26 -8.14 -7.06
CA ARG A 46 -5.99 -9.11 -6.24
C ARG A 46 -7.48 -8.73 -6.22
N PRO A 47 -8.28 -9.19 -7.19
CA PRO A 47 -9.72 -8.95 -7.17
C PRO A 47 -10.31 -9.70 -5.97
N GLY A 48 -10.65 -8.94 -4.93
CA GLY A 48 -11.48 -9.38 -3.82
C GLY A 48 -12.69 -8.46 -3.75
N VAL A 49 -13.81 -8.96 -3.22
CA VAL A 49 -15.13 -8.31 -3.21
C VAL A 49 -15.09 -6.85 -2.70
N ASN A 50 -14.10 -6.48 -1.88
CA ASN A 50 -13.95 -5.13 -1.33
C ASN A 50 -12.58 -4.45 -1.59
N GLY A 51 -11.72 -4.99 -2.47
CA GLY A 51 -10.31 -4.59 -2.53
C GLY A 51 -10.05 -3.11 -2.89
N ILE A 52 -10.47 -2.68 -4.08
CA ILE A 52 -10.17 -1.33 -4.57
C ILE A 52 -11.12 -0.27 -4.02
N LEU A 53 -12.38 -0.65 -3.72
CA LEU A 53 -13.39 0.25 -3.17
C LEU A 53 -13.05 0.68 -1.73
N SER A 54 -12.48 -0.21 -0.91
CA SER A 54 -11.98 0.18 0.42
C SER A 54 -10.77 1.10 0.35
N VAL A 55 -9.89 0.93 -0.64
CA VAL A 55 -8.75 1.84 -0.88
C VAL A 55 -9.23 3.21 -1.35
N LEU A 56 -10.16 3.26 -2.31
CA LEU A 56 -10.77 4.51 -2.80
C LEU A 56 -11.57 5.23 -1.71
N GLY A 57 -12.35 4.51 -0.90
CA GLY A 57 -13.08 5.10 0.24
C GLY A 57 -12.14 5.68 1.30
N SER A 58 -11.01 5.01 1.56
CA SER A 58 -9.98 5.50 2.49
C SER A 58 -9.28 6.75 1.95
N LEU A 59 -8.94 6.77 0.65
CA LEU A 59 -8.34 7.93 0.00
C LEU A 59 -9.30 9.12 -0.08
N PHE A 60 -10.58 8.88 -0.36
CA PHE A 60 -11.62 9.92 -0.38
C PHE A 60 -11.76 10.60 0.98
N HIS A 61 -11.86 9.82 2.06
CA HIS A 61 -11.93 10.39 3.42
C HIS A 61 -10.64 11.06 3.87
N TRP A 62 -9.47 10.63 3.40
CA TRP A 62 -8.22 11.34 3.70
C TRP A 62 -8.01 12.63 2.90
N GLY A 63 -8.46 12.67 1.64
CA GLY A 63 -8.33 13.87 0.80
C GLY A 63 -9.37 14.96 1.11
N THR A 64 -10.35 14.66 1.96
CA THR A 64 -11.41 15.58 2.39
C THR A 64 -11.31 15.99 3.86
N ALA A 65 -10.32 15.49 4.60
CA ALA A 65 -10.03 15.81 6.00
C ALA A 65 -8.99 16.92 6.15
#